data_AF-A0A5C6YMT1-F1
#
_entry.id   AF-A0A5C6YMT1-F1
#
_cell.length_a   1.000
_cell.length_b   1.000
_cell.length_c   1.000
_cell.angle_alpha   90.00
_cell.angle_beta   90.00
_cell.angle_gamma   90.00
#
_symmetry.space_group_name_H-M   'P 1'
#
loop_
_entity.id
_entity.type
_entity.pdbx_description
1 polymer ?
#
loop_
_entity_poly.entity_id
_entity_poly.type
_entity_poly.pdbx_seq_one_letter_code
_entity_poly.pdbx_strand_id
1 'polypeptide(L)'
;MKLKLLFPFLLVFTILVVSCEKEESEPEPEPIEINETSIIPSSTFGRQNNYLGCIEISSRITNIQVWDHGTVDGDIVSIIANGNVIIDEQTLDGPSKPISVDYDFGYNGFNYVTLYAHNLGDIAPNTCTIAINGVEFILEANLDANGSVDVIVDGYGVDCSDAGGGGTGGGGGTGGGGSNKGDVKFWTNQDYGCGPITVNLSGVGNSTISGYYYAGSPDCTPDGYGGNFNDLTAGTYSYTASCQGSNWDGSITITEDSCLRFQLTL
;
A
#
# COMPACT_ATOMS: atom_id res chain seq x y z
N MET A 1 26.58 8.36 102.53
CA MET A 1 26.73 9.47 101.55
C MET A 1 26.19 8.98 100.21
N LYS A 2 25.43 9.84 99.52
CA LYS A 2 24.58 9.56 98.33
C LYS A 2 25.33 8.90 97.17
N LEU A 3 24.66 8.04 96.39
CA LEU A 3 24.36 8.32 94.98
C LEU A 3 23.30 7.35 94.42
N LYS A 4 22.13 7.89 94.06
CA LYS A 4 21.09 7.21 93.27
C LYS A 4 21.54 7.22 91.82
N LEU A 5 21.60 6.06 91.16
CA LEU A 5 21.72 5.98 89.70
C LEU A 5 20.45 5.32 89.15
N LEU A 6 19.58 6.14 88.58
CA LEU A 6 18.38 5.75 87.85
C LEU A 6 18.80 5.18 86.48
N PHE A 7 18.43 3.93 86.21
CA PHE A 7 18.51 3.33 84.88
C PHE A 7 17.18 3.57 84.14
N PRO A 8 17.15 4.26 82.99
CA PRO A 8 15.92 4.46 82.25
C PRO A 8 15.58 3.17 81.51
N PHE A 9 14.39 2.64 81.74
CA PHE A 9 13.81 1.53 81.00
C PHE A 9 13.40 2.05 79.62
N LEU A 10 14.28 1.89 78.62
CA LEU A 10 13.99 2.27 77.24
C LEU A 10 13.10 1.19 76.62
N LEU A 11 11.79 1.46 76.57
CA LEU A 11 10.80 0.63 75.89
C LEU A 11 11.03 0.72 74.37
N VAL A 12 11.69 -0.29 73.80
CA VAL A 12 11.87 -0.41 72.34
C VAL A 12 10.55 -0.89 71.75
N PHE A 13 9.75 0.05 71.27
CA PHE A 13 8.53 -0.22 70.53
C PHE A 13 8.93 -0.61 69.10
N THR A 14 9.01 -1.91 68.81
CA THR A 14 9.19 -2.42 67.45
C THR A 14 7.91 -2.16 66.65
N ILE A 15 7.93 -1.05 65.92
CA ILE A 15 6.91 -0.70 64.93
C ILE A 15 7.13 -1.66 63.74
N LEU A 16 6.25 -2.65 63.60
CA LEU A 16 6.11 -3.42 62.37
C LEU A 16 5.53 -2.47 61.32
N VAL A 17 6.41 -1.85 60.53
CA VAL A 17 6.01 -1.17 59.30
C VAL A 17 5.56 -2.24 58.32
N VAL A 18 4.25 -2.44 58.24
CA VAL A 18 3.62 -3.13 57.11
C VAL A 18 3.85 -2.23 55.90
N SER A 19 4.94 -2.50 55.18
CA SER A 19 5.20 -1.93 53.86
C SER A 19 4.18 -2.54 52.91
N CYS A 20 3.05 -1.86 52.71
CA CYS A 20 2.24 -2.07 51.52
C CYS A 20 3.06 -1.55 50.34
N GLU A 21 3.82 -2.42 49.69
CA GLU A 21 4.29 -2.17 48.34
C GLU A 21 3.03 -2.07 47.48
N LYS A 22 2.70 -0.85 47.07
CA LYS A 22 1.66 -0.60 46.08
C LYS A 22 2.16 -1.27 44.81
N GLU A 23 1.52 -2.36 44.40
CA GLU A 23 1.76 -2.96 43.10
C GLU A 23 1.51 -1.87 42.04
N GLU A 24 2.59 -1.37 41.45
CA GLU A 24 2.51 -0.53 40.27
C GLU A 24 2.05 -1.45 39.15
N SER A 25 0.81 -1.27 38.72
CA SER A 25 0.26 -1.96 37.55
C SER A 25 1.18 -1.72 36.37
N GLU A 26 1.71 -2.79 35.78
CA GLU A 26 2.48 -2.70 34.54
C GLU A 26 1.63 -1.95 33.49
N PRO A 27 2.20 -0.97 32.76
CA PRO A 27 1.46 -0.24 31.76
C PRO A 27 0.94 -1.23 30.71
N GLU A 28 -0.36 -1.17 30.40
CA GLU A 28 -0.89 -1.94 29.29
C GLU A 28 -0.16 -1.54 28.00
N PRO A 29 0.20 -2.52 27.13
CA PRO A 29 0.93 -2.22 25.90
C PRO A 29 0.12 -1.25 25.04
N GLU A 30 0.75 -0.16 24.60
CA GLU A 30 0.10 0.76 23.67
C GLU A 30 -0.26 0.02 22.37
N PRO A 31 -1.44 0.31 21.78
CA PRO A 31 -1.84 -0.30 20.53
C PRO A 31 -0.81 0.04 19.44
N ILE A 32 -0.41 -0.97 18.67
CA ILE A 32 0.49 -0.79 17.53
C ILE A 32 -0.22 0.02 16.43
N GLU A 33 0.37 1.13 16.01
CA GLU A 33 -0.12 1.91 14.86
C GLU A 33 0.25 1.19 13.56
N ILE A 34 -0.72 0.99 12.68
CA ILE A 34 -0.56 0.30 11.38
C ILE A 34 -1.15 1.20 10.30
N ASN A 35 -0.37 1.48 9.26
CA ASN A 35 -0.91 2.09 8.05
C ASN A 35 -1.57 0.99 7.23
N GLU A 36 -2.89 0.99 7.17
CA GLU A 36 -3.69 -0.05 6.49
C GLU A 36 -3.94 0.24 5.01
N THR A 37 -3.59 1.44 4.54
CA THR A 37 -3.79 1.86 3.14
C THR A 37 -2.60 2.70 2.66
N SER A 38 -2.49 2.85 1.34
CA SER A 38 -1.43 3.67 0.71
C SER A 38 -1.33 5.07 1.32
N ILE A 39 -0.11 5.44 1.69
CA ILE A 39 0.25 6.76 2.21
C ILE A 39 1.07 7.58 1.19
N ILE A 40 1.09 7.18 -0.08
CA ILE A 40 1.73 7.94 -1.16
C ILE A 40 1.04 9.31 -1.26
N PRO A 41 1.77 10.43 -1.10
CA PRO A 41 1.19 11.74 -1.30
C PRO A 41 0.87 11.96 -2.78
N SER A 42 -0.13 12.79 -3.08
CA SER A 42 -0.50 13.11 -4.47
C SER A 42 0.62 13.78 -5.27
N SER A 43 1.58 14.43 -4.60
CA SER A 43 2.74 15.04 -5.23
C SER A 43 3.97 15.04 -4.31
N THR A 44 5.15 14.99 -4.93
CA THR A 44 6.45 15.18 -4.28
C THR A 44 7.25 16.20 -5.09
N PHE A 45 7.83 17.19 -4.40
CA PHE A 45 8.60 18.29 -5.01
C PHE A 45 7.89 18.99 -6.19
N GLY A 46 6.57 19.15 -6.09
CA GLY A 46 5.77 19.87 -7.08
C GLY A 46 5.38 19.07 -8.32
N ARG A 47 5.73 17.78 -8.40
CA ARG A 47 5.30 16.86 -9.47
C ARG A 47 4.33 15.82 -8.94
N GLN A 48 3.35 15.43 -9.76
CA GLN A 48 2.40 14.37 -9.40
C GLN A 48 3.14 13.06 -9.17
N ASN A 49 2.74 12.29 -8.16
CA ASN A 49 3.21 10.92 -7.96
C ASN A 49 2.27 9.94 -8.65
N ASN A 50 2.76 9.27 -9.68
CA ASN A 50 2.04 8.18 -10.35
C ASN A 50 2.24 6.90 -9.54
N TYR A 51 1.15 6.27 -9.14
CA TYR A 51 1.18 4.96 -8.53
C TYR A 51 1.56 3.89 -9.56
N LEU A 52 2.67 3.18 -9.32
CA LEU A 52 3.20 2.16 -10.21
C LEU A 52 2.93 0.74 -9.73
N GLY A 53 2.69 0.55 -8.42
CA GLY A 53 2.43 -0.76 -7.83
C GLY A 53 2.86 -0.83 -6.37
N CYS A 54 3.13 -2.04 -5.89
CA CYS A 54 3.48 -2.31 -4.51
C CYS A 54 4.56 -3.40 -4.42
N ILE A 55 5.27 -3.43 -3.29
CA ILE A 55 6.27 -4.44 -2.92
C ILE A 55 6.03 -4.83 -1.46
N GLU A 56 6.05 -6.13 -1.17
CA GLU A 56 5.98 -6.68 0.19
C GLU A 56 7.38 -6.96 0.74
N ILE A 57 7.62 -6.58 2.00
CA ILE A 57 8.89 -6.75 2.69
C ILE A 57 8.69 -7.30 4.10
N SER A 58 9.57 -8.21 4.53
CA SER A 58 9.47 -8.86 5.84
C SER A 58 10.08 -8.06 7.01
N SER A 59 10.72 -6.91 6.74
CA SER A 59 11.39 -6.08 7.74
C SER A 59 11.40 -4.62 7.33
N ARG A 60 11.05 -3.73 8.27
CA ARG A 60 11.15 -2.27 8.10
C ARG A 60 12.57 -1.75 7.90
N ILE A 61 13.56 -2.41 8.51
CA ILE A 61 14.98 -2.12 8.33
C ILE A 61 15.46 -2.98 7.17
N THR A 62 15.91 -2.32 6.11
CA THR A 62 16.27 -2.97 4.86
C THR A 62 17.41 -2.24 4.16
N ASN A 63 18.13 -2.95 3.32
CA ASN A 63 19.04 -2.35 2.36
C ASN A 63 18.26 -2.08 1.07
N ILE A 64 18.32 -0.83 0.61
CA ILE A 64 17.75 -0.39 -0.67
C ILE A 64 18.90 -0.22 -1.65
N GLN A 65 18.77 -0.85 -2.81
CA GLN A 65 19.71 -0.72 -3.92
C GLN A 65 19.01 -0.13 -5.13
N VAL A 66 19.68 0.75 -5.87
CA VAL A 66 19.17 1.30 -7.11
C VAL A 66 20.21 1.31 -8.21
N TRP A 67 19.76 1.09 -9.44
CA TRP A 67 20.57 1.14 -10.66
C TRP A 67 19.69 1.42 -11.89
N ASP A 68 20.32 1.73 -13.00
CA ASP A 68 19.66 1.98 -14.29
C ASP A 68 18.93 0.71 -14.76
N HIS A 69 17.63 0.80 -15.06
CA HIS A 69 16.89 -0.38 -15.52
C HIS A 69 17.26 -0.80 -16.96
N GLY A 70 17.57 0.18 -17.81
CA GLY A 70 17.71 0.02 -19.25
C GLY A 70 19.15 0.19 -19.74
N THR A 71 19.39 1.29 -20.45
CA THR A 71 20.70 1.63 -21.00
C THR A 71 21.29 2.75 -20.18
N VAL A 72 22.48 2.53 -19.60
CA VAL A 72 23.21 3.56 -18.86
C VAL A 72 23.51 4.74 -19.78
N ASP A 73 22.72 5.80 -19.65
CA ASP A 73 22.70 6.93 -20.57
C ASP A 73 22.66 8.30 -19.86
N GLY A 74 23.04 8.29 -18.57
CA GLY A 74 23.20 9.52 -17.79
C GLY A 74 21.99 9.91 -16.98
N ASP A 75 21.09 8.98 -16.70
CA ASP A 75 19.98 9.16 -15.75
C ASP A 75 20.47 9.66 -14.37
N ILE A 76 19.94 10.81 -13.91
CA ILE A 76 20.23 11.40 -12.59
C ILE A 76 18.95 11.45 -11.78
N VAL A 77 18.96 10.84 -10.59
CA VAL A 77 17.76 10.63 -9.77
C VAL A 77 17.97 10.95 -8.30
N SER A 78 16.88 11.32 -7.62
CA SER A 78 16.76 11.20 -6.17
C SER A 78 15.72 10.12 -5.84
N ILE A 79 15.95 9.37 -4.76
CA ILE A 79 14.99 8.42 -4.20
C ILE A 79 14.47 8.98 -2.89
N ILE A 80 13.15 9.04 -2.77
CA ILE A 80 12.44 9.56 -1.61
C ILE A 80 11.65 8.43 -0.97
N ALA A 81 11.87 8.16 0.32
CA ALA A 81 11.11 7.17 1.06
C ALA A 81 10.40 7.85 2.24
N ASN A 82 9.09 7.68 2.36
CA ASN A 82 8.27 8.33 3.39
C ASN A 82 8.54 9.85 3.56
N GLY A 83 8.77 10.55 2.45
CA GLY A 83 9.05 11.98 2.41
C GLY A 83 10.51 12.37 2.66
N ASN A 84 11.38 11.42 3.03
CA ASN A 84 12.80 11.65 3.24
C ASN A 84 13.60 11.34 1.96
N VAL A 85 14.48 12.24 1.54
CA VAL A 85 15.44 11.94 0.46
C VAL A 85 16.51 11.00 1.01
N ILE A 86 16.53 9.76 0.52
CA ILE A 86 17.46 8.71 0.97
C ILE A 86 18.64 8.53 0.00
N ILE A 87 18.46 8.91 -1.26
CA ILE A 87 19.52 9.01 -2.27
C ILE A 87 19.29 10.35 -2.97
N ASP A 88 20.32 11.19 -3.02
CA ASP A 88 20.19 12.57 -3.50
C ASP A 88 21.03 12.81 -4.75
N GLU A 89 20.36 13.15 -5.85
CA GLU A 89 20.93 13.60 -7.12
C GLU A 89 22.13 12.75 -7.61
N GLN A 90 21.92 11.44 -7.69
CA GLN A 90 22.95 10.49 -8.12
C GLN A 90 22.74 10.05 -9.57
N THR A 91 23.84 9.90 -10.31
CA THR A 91 23.84 9.29 -11.65
C THR A 91 23.74 7.77 -11.52
N LEU A 92 22.79 7.18 -12.22
CA LEU A 92 22.63 5.72 -12.28
C LEU A 92 23.73 5.08 -13.13
N ASP A 93 24.17 3.90 -12.72
CA ASP A 93 25.04 2.98 -13.48
C ASP A 93 24.30 1.63 -13.54
N GLY A 94 24.85 0.64 -14.24
CA GLY A 94 24.22 -0.68 -14.38
C GLY A 94 24.24 -1.51 -13.08
N PRO A 95 23.56 -2.68 -13.07
CA PRO A 95 23.40 -3.54 -11.89
C PRO A 95 24.71 -4.04 -11.26
N SER A 96 25.85 -3.92 -11.95
CA SER A 96 27.17 -4.24 -11.40
C SER A 96 27.70 -3.21 -10.39
N LYS A 97 27.10 -2.02 -10.35
CA LYS A 97 27.49 -0.89 -9.49
C LYS A 97 26.25 -0.18 -8.92
N PRO A 98 25.40 -0.88 -8.17
CA PRO A 98 24.23 -0.27 -7.59
C PRO A 98 24.63 0.77 -6.53
N ILE A 99 23.86 1.84 -6.42
CA ILE A 99 23.91 2.73 -5.27
C ILE A 99 23.13 2.04 -4.15
N SER A 100 23.70 1.96 -2.95
CA SER A 100 23.10 1.22 -1.81
C SER A 100 22.95 2.14 -0.59
N VAL A 101 21.82 2.03 0.10
CA VAL A 101 21.52 2.76 1.34
C VAL A 101 20.75 1.87 2.31
N ASP A 102 21.11 1.89 3.59
CA ASP A 102 20.30 1.26 4.64
C ASP A 102 19.21 2.22 5.06
N TYR A 103 17.97 1.74 5.14
CA TYR A 103 16.80 2.55 5.48
C TYR A 103 15.86 1.83 6.43
N ASP A 104 15.29 2.59 7.37
CA ASP A 104 14.20 2.15 8.23
C ASP A 104 12.92 2.84 7.78
N PHE A 105 11.99 2.06 7.25
CA PHE A 105 10.70 2.56 6.78
C PHE A 105 9.85 3.19 7.90
N GLY A 106 10.04 2.78 9.16
CA GLY A 106 9.44 3.46 10.31
C GLY A 106 7.95 3.21 10.54
N TYR A 107 7.16 2.89 9.52
CA TYR A 107 5.73 2.52 9.67
C TYR A 107 5.50 1.01 9.53
N ASN A 108 4.53 0.51 10.29
CA ASN A 108 3.97 -0.82 10.10
C ASN A 108 2.95 -0.79 8.96
N GLY A 109 2.89 -1.85 8.15
CA GLY A 109 2.03 -1.88 6.97
C GLY A 109 2.57 -0.96 5.87
N PHE A 110 1.73 -0.04 5.39
CA PHE A 110 2.04 0.81 4.24
C PHE A 110 3.13 1.86 4.50
N ASN A 111 4.10 1.84 3.60
CA ASN A 111 5.13 2.84 3.37
C ASN A 111 5.20 3.14 1.87
N TYR A 112 6.07 4.04 1.45
CA TYR A 112 6.27 4.27 0.02
C TYR A 112 7.68 4.69 -0.35
N VAL A 113 8.01 4.49 -1.62
CA VAL A 113 9.17 5.05 -2.29
C VAL A 113 8.74 5.79 -3.56
N THR A 114 9.32 6.96 -3.78
CA THR A 114 9.13 7.81 -4.96
C THR A 114 10.46 8.01 -5.67
N LEU A 115 10.48 7.78 -6.99
CA LEU A 115 11.54 8.18 -7.89
C LEU A 115 11.32 9.62 -8.38
N TYR A 116 12.32 10.48 -8.17
CA TYR A 116 12.35 11.81 -8.73
C TYR A 116 13.50 11.93 -9.75
N ALA A 117 13.16 12.18 -11.01
CA ALA A 117 14.15 12.34 -12.06
C ALA A 117 14.62 13.80 -12.18
N HIS A 118 15.93 14.05 -12.11
CA HIS A 118 16.52 15.38 -12.33
C HIS A 118 16.76 15.67 -13.82
N ASN A 119 16.86 14.63 -14.64
CA ASN A 119 16.94 14.69 -16.09
C ASN A 119 16.14 13.54 -16.73
N LEU A 120 16.33 13.29 -18.02
CA LEU A 120 15.69 12.18 -18.75
C LEU A 120 16.71 11.19 -19.33
N GLY A 121 17.98 11.30 -18.94
CA GLY A 121 19.07 10.66 -19.67
C GLY A 121 19.15 11.13 -21.14
N ASP A 122 19.78 10.32 -21.99
CA ASP A 122 19.72 10.48 -23.44
C ASP A 122 18.43 9.85 -24.03
N ILE A 123 17.82 8.87 -23.33
CA ILE A 123 16.63 8.11 -23.72
C ILE A 123 15.56 8.22 -22.63
N ALA A 124 14.53 9.02 -22.88
CA ALA A 124 13.39 9.14 -21.98
C ALA A 124 12.47 7.89 -21.98
N PRO A 125 11.74 7.61 -20.88
CA PRO A 125 11.80 8.28 -19.58
C PRO A 125 13.03 7.86 -18.77
N ASN A 126 13.28 8.54 -17.65
CA ASN A 126 14.30 8.10 -16.69
C ASN A 126 13.80 6.85 -15.97
N THR A 127 14.58 5.75 -15.99
CA THR A 127 14.16 4.45 -15.46
C THR A 127 15.14 3.91 -14.43
N CYS A 128 14.61 3.55 -13.27
CA CYS A 128 15.38 3.08 -12.13
C CYS A 128 14.84 1.72 -11.69
N THR A 129 15.70 0.70 -11.65
CA THR A 129 15.37 -0.49 -10.86
C THR A 129 15.68 -0.20 -9.40
N ILE A 130 14.73 -0.48 -8.51
CA ILE A 130 14.94 -0.49 -7.07
C ILE A 130 14.84 -1.93 -6.55
N ALA A 131 15.80 -2.35 -5.74
CA ALA A 131 15.76 -3.62 -5.02
C ALA A 131 15.66 -3.36 -3.52
N ILE A 132 14.63 -3.93 -2.90
CA ILE A 132 14.39 -3.83 -1.45
C ILE A 132 14.35 -5.26 -0.91
N ASN A 133 15.31 -5.63 -0.05
CA ASN A 133 15.49 -7.00 0.42
C ASN A 133 15.56 -8.06 -0.72
N GLY A 134 16.08 -7.66 -1.89
CA GLY A 134 16.22 -8.53 -3.06
C GLY A 134 14.96 -8.68 -3.92
N VAL A 135 13.84 -8.02 -3.56
CA VAL A 135 12.68 -7.87 -4.45
C VAL A 135 12.91 -6.64 -5.32
N GLU A 136 12.94 -6.85 -6.64
CA GLU A 136 13.16 -5.81 -7.63
C GLU A 136 11.83 -5.23 -8.13
N PHE A 137 11.81 -3.91 -8.33
CA PHE A 137 10.71 -3.18 -8.94
C PHE A 137 11.24 -2.08 -9.85
N ILE A 138 10.52 -1.80 -10.92
CA ILE A 138 10.93 -0.78 -11.90
C ILE A 138 10.13 0.49 -11.63
N LEU A 139 10.84 1.56 -11.32
CA LEU A 139 10.30 2.90 -11.23
C LEU A 139 10.63 3.67 -12.50
N GLU A 140 9.69 4.47 -12.95
CA GLU A 140 9.88 5.40 -14.06
C GLU A 140 9.43 6.81 -13.65
N ALA A 141 10.15 7.81 -14.10
CA ALA A 141 9.82 9.21 -13.87
C ALA A 141 10.23 10.08 -15.06
N ASN A 142 9.63 11.25 -15.16
CA ASN A 142 10.02 12.27 -16.12
C ASN A 142 10.05 13.66 -15.45
N LEU A 143 10.20 14.72 -16.23
CA LEU A 143 10.30 16.09 -15.70
C LEU A 143 8.96 16.69 -15.26
N ASP A 144 7.84 16.02 -15.55
CA ASP A 144 6.48 16.47 -15.24
C ASP A 144 5.81 15.60 -14.14
N ALA A 145 6.19 14.33 -14.00
CA ALA A 145 5.63 13.37 -13.06
C ALA A 145 6.68 12.41 -12.48
N ASN A 146 6.43 11.99 -11.25
CA ASN A 146 7.24 11.01 -10.52
C ASN A 146 6.61 9.62 -10.60
N GLY A 147 7.41 8.57 -10.45
CA GLY A 147 6.94 7.20 -10.20
C GLY A 147 6.97 6.89 -8.72
N SER A 148 5.92 6.27 -8.17
CA SER A 148 5.87 5.87 -6.76
C SER A 148 5.33 4.46 -6.60
N VAL A 149 5.86 3.74 -5.62
CA VAL A 149 5.51 2.36 -5.28
C VAL A 149 5.21 2.29 -3.79
N ASP A 150 4.15 1.57 -3.42
CA ASP A 150 3.90 1.24 -2.02
C ASP A 150 4.92 0.18 -1.57
N VAL A 151 5.42 0.31 -0.35
CA VAL A 151 6.27 -0.68 0.28
C VAL A 151 5.59 -1.15 1.55
N ILE A 152 5.21 -2.40 1.61
CA ILE A 152 4.34 -2.94 2.66
C ILE A 152 5.17 -3.83 3.56
N VAL A 153 5.23 -3.47 4.84
CA VAL A 153 5.87 -4.32 5.84
C VAL A 153 4.88 -5.39 6.26
N ASP A 154 5.22 -6.65 5.98
CA ASP A 154 4.37 -7.81 6.25
C ASP A 154 4.22 -8.08 7.76
N GLY A 155 3.24 -8.91 8.11
CA GLY A 155 2.99 -9.34 9.49
C GLY A 155 2.01 -8.47 10.27
N TYR A 156 1.42 -7.47 9.61
CA TYR A 156 0.42 -6.56 10.18
C TYR A 156 -0.98 -6.73 9.57
N GLY A 157 -1.20 -7.79 8.78
CA GLY A 157 -2.51 -8.10 8.19
C GLY A 157 -2.89 -7.21 7.02
N VAL A 158 -1.90 -6.54 6.41
CA VAL A 158 -2.05 -5.70 5.21
C VAL A 158 -1.03 -6.16 4.19
N ASP A 159 -1.39 -6.13 2.91
CA ASP A 159 -0.58 -6.63 1.81
C ASP A 159 -0.81 -5.84 0.50
N CYS A 160 -0.16 -6.25 -0.58
CA CYS A 160 -0.27 -5.58 -1.87
C CYS A 160 -1.71 -5.44 -2.40
N SER A 161 -2.65 -6.26 -1.93
CA SER A 161 -4.05 -6.17 -2.33
C SER A 161 -4.76 -4.94 -1.76
N ASP A 162 -4.21 -4.31 -0.73
CA ASP A 162 -4.72 -3.09 -0.10
C ASP A 162 -4.20 -1.79 -0.80
N ALA A 163 -3.29 -1.94 -1.77
CA ALA A 163 -2.57 -0.84 -2.42
C ALA A 163 -3.34 -0.29 -3.64
N GLY A 164 -3.62 1.03 -3.67
CA GLY A 164 -4.22 1.74 -4.82
C GLY A 164 -5.61 2.39 -4.61
N GLY A 165 -6.06 2.60 -3.37
CA GLY A 165 -7.37 3.18 -3.04
C GLY A 165 -7.40 4.67 -2.69
N GLY A 166 -6.81 5.54 -3.52
CA GLY A 166 -6.86 6.99 -3.34
C GLY A 166 -7.98 7.66 -4.14
N GLY A 167 -9.21 7.73 -3.62
CA GLY A 167 -10.32 8.41 -4.29
C GLY A 167 -11.51 8.72 -3.37
N THR A 168 -11.54 9.93 -2.83
CA THR A 168 -12.62 10.49 -2.00
C THR A 168 -13.96 10.60 -2.75
N GLY A 169 -15.02 10.03 -2.18
CA GLY A 169 -16.42 10.34 -2.48
C GLY A 169 -17.27 10.38 -1.22
N GLY A 170 -17.40 11.55 -0.60
CA GLY A 170 -18.17 11.74 0.64
C GLY A 170 -19.68 11.79 0.42
N GLY A 171 -20.46 11.22 1.35
CA GLY A 171 -21.89 11.50 1.40
C GLY A 171 -22.83 10.58 2.19
N GLY A 172 -22.52 10.24 3.45
CA GLY A 172 -23.54 10.06 4.50
C GLY A 172 -23.97 8.62 4.86
N GLY A 173 -23.42 8.10 5.95
CA GLY A 173 -23.95 6.92 6.65
C GLY A 173 -23.18 6.65 7.94
N THR A 174 -23.86 6.79 9.07
CA THR A 174 -23.35 6.65 10.43
C THR A 174 -22.90 5.22 10.79
N GLY A 175 -21.71 5.09 11.39
CA GLY A 175 -21.43 4.13 12.48
C GLY A 175 -20.87 2.76 12.08
N GLY A 176 -19.62 2.52 12.52
CA GLY A 176 -19.10 1.24 13.05
C GLY A 176 -19.34 -0.06 12.30
N GLY A 177 -18.28 -0.60 11.68
CA GLY A 177 -18.19 -1.94 11.11
C GLY A 177 -17.90 -1.89 9.61
N GLY A 178 -16.76 -2.46 9.19
CA GLY A 178 -16.46 -2.67 7.76
C GLY A 178 -17.64 -3.33 7.06
N SER A 179 -17.92 -2.92 5.84
CA SER A 179 -19.18 -3.26 5.15
C SER A 179 -19.25 -4.74 4.72
N ASN A 180 -18.15 -5.47 4.87
CA ASN A 180 -17.85 -6.77 4.29
C ASN A 180 -18.12 -6.82 2.78
N LYS A 181 -18.03 -5.69 2.08
CA LYS A 181 -18.43 -5.57 0.67
C LYS A 181 -17.39 -4.87 -0.19
N GLY A 182 -17.33 -5.22 -1.47
CA GLY A 182 -16.53 -4.55 -2.49
C GLY A 182 -17.22 -4.58 -3.86
N ASP A 183 -16.55 -4.00 -4.85
CA ASP A 183 -17.08 -3.76 -6.19
C ASP A 183 -16.26 -4.50 -7.26
N VAL A 184 -16.86 -4.68 -8.44
CA VAL A 184 -16.13 -5.09 -9.64
C VAL A 184 -16.66 -4.39 -10.88
N LYS A 185 -15.74 -3.88 -11.71
CA LYS A 185 -16.01 -3.44 -13.08
C LYS A 185 -15.35 -4.41 -14.06
N PHE A 186 -16.17 -5.12 -14.83
CA PHE A 186 -15.72 -5.85 -16.02
C PHE A 186 -15.56 -4.89 -17.20
N TRP A 187 -14.46 -5.03 -17.95
CA TRP A 187 -14.16 -4.14 -19.07
C TRP A 187 -13.39 -4.85 -20.19
N THR A 188 -13.33 -4.24 -21.37
CA THR A 188 -12.48 -4.67 -22.49
C THR A 188 -11.63 -3.50 -22.97
N ASN A 189 -10.44 -3.78 -23.47
CA ASN A 189 -9.55 -2.75 -24.04
C ASN A 189 -9.82 -2.44 -25.51
N GLN A 190 -10.71 -3.20 -26.15
CA GLN A 190 -11.04 -3.07 -27.56
C GLN A 190 -12.47 -3.53 -27.83
N ASP A 191 -12.96 -3.20 -29.02
CA ASP A 191 -14.19 -3.76 -29.57
C ASP A 191 -13.91 -5.12 -30.20
N TYR A 192 -14.58 -6.16 -29.70
CA TYR A 192 -14.51 -7.51 -30.26
C TYR A 192 -15.48 -7.73 -31.44
N GLY A 193 -16.25 -6.71 -31.83
CA GLY A 193 -17.15 -6.74 -32.98
C GLY A 193 -18.37 -7.63 -32.81
N CYS A 194 -18.66 -8.06 -31.58
CA CYS A 194 -19.72 -9.02 -31.25
C CYS A 194 -20.96 -8.38 -30.57
N GLY A 195 -20.98 -7.04 -30.50
CA GLY A 195 -21.99 -6.26 -29.79
C GLY A 195 -21.75 -6.20 -28.27
N PRO A 196 -22.74 -5.69 -27.50
CA PRO A 196 -22.63 -5.59 -26.05
C PRO A 196 -22.37 -6.95 -25.40
N ILE A 197 -21.46 -6.99 -24.43
CA ILE A 197 -21.13 -8.22 -23.70
C ILE A 197 -21.99 -8.27 -22.44
N THR A 198 -22.75 -9.35 -22.28
CA THR A 198 -23.49 -9.61 -21.05
C THR A 198 -22.63 -10.41 -20.10
N VAL A 199 -22.34 -9.85 -18.92
CA VAL A 199 -21.64 -10.51 -17.82
C VAL A 199 -22.68 -11.00 -16.82
N ASN A 200 -22.60 -12.27 -16.44
CA ASN A 200 -23.38 -12.87 -15.37
C ASN A 200 -22.43 -13.26 -14.22
N LEU A 201 -22.70 -12.71 -13.04
CA LEU A 201 -22.00 -13.07 -11.82
C LEU A 201 -22.91 -13.99 -10.98
N SER A 202 -22.43 -15.20 -10.72
CA SER A 202 -23.23 -16.28 -10.11
C SER A 202 -23.78 -15.85 -8.75
N GLY A 203 -25.09 -16.02 -8.55
CA GLY A 203 -25.77 -15.65 -7.32
C GLY A 203 -26.01 -14.14 -7.13
N VAL A 204 -25.54 -13.29 -8.05
CA VAL A 204 -25.68 -11.83 -7.99
C VAL A 204 -26.63 -11.32 -9.06
N GLY A 205 -26.35 -11.58 -10.33
CA GLY A 205 -27.15 -11.05 -11.44
C GLY A 205 -26.35 -10.82 -12.72
N ASN A 206 -26.84 -9.93 -13.57
CA ASN A 206 -26.20 -9.59 -14.84
C ASN A 206 -25.92 -8.09 -14.97
N SER A 207 -24.86 -7.77 -15.71
CA SER A 207 -24.43 -6.42 -16.08
C SER A 207 -23.93 -6.44 -17.52
N THR A 208 -23.95 -5.30 -18.21
CA THR A 208 -23.64 -5.22 -19.64
C THR A 208 -22.47 -4.28 -19.87
N ILE A 209 -21.45 -4.75 -20.59
CA ILE A 209 -20.39 -3.92 -21.15
C ILE A 209 -20.88 -3.37 -22.49
N SER A 210 -20.99 -2.05 -22.59
CA SER A 210 -21.55 -1.35 -23.76
C SER A 210 -20.51 -0.60 -24.59
N GLY A 211 -19.26 -0.51 -24.10
CA GLY A 211 -18.11 0.00 -24.86
C GLY A 211 -16.77 -0.53 -24.34
N TYR A 212 -15.69 0.16 -24.69
CA TYR A 212 -14.32 -0.32 -24.47
C TYR A 212 -13.38 0.83 -24.11
N TYR A 213 -12.28 0.50 -23.43
CA TYR A 213 -11.31 1.46 -22.90
C TYR A 213 -9.94 1.26 -23.57
N TYR A 214 -9.71 2.01 -24.65
CA TYR A 214 -8.46 1.93 -25.42
C TYR A 214 -7.24 2.47 -24.66
N ALA A 215 -7.46 3.33 -23.65
CA ALA A 215 -6.42 4.00 -22.89
C ALA A 215 -5.87 3.15 -21.72
N GLY A 216 -6.42 1.95 -21.49
CA GLY A 216 -6.02 1.05 -20.40
C GLY A 216 -7.13 0.82 -19.39
N SER A 217 -6.74 0.32 -18.21
CA SER A 217 -7.67 -0.08 -17.14
C SER A 217 -8.51 1.10 -16.65
N PRO A 218 -9.85 1.05 -16.73
CA PRO A 218 -10.72 2.12 -16.27
C PRO A 218 -10.78 2.22 -14.75
N ASP A 219 -11.30 3.32 -14.23
CA ASP A 219 -11.69 3.40 -12.82
C ASP A 219 -12.93 2.53 -12.54
N CYS A 220 -13.32 2.41 -11.27
CA CYS A 220 -14.53 1.69 -10.90
C CYS A 220 -15.82 2.52 -11.01
N THR A 221 -15.72 3.79 -11.38
CA THR A 221 -16.85 4.71 -11.37
C THR A 221 -17.86 4.26 -12.42
N PRO A 222 -19.16 4.11 -12.09
CA PRO A 222 -20.18 3.80 -13.09
C PRO A 222 -20.28 4.91 -14.15
N ASP A 223 -19.71 4.65 -15.33
CA ASP A 223 -19.62 5.56 -16.47
C ASP A 223 -20.53 5.17 -17.64
N GLY A 224 -21.22 4.02 -17.51
CA GLY A 224 -22.12 3.46 -18.52
C GLY A 224 -21.45 2.55 -19.56
N TYR A 225 -20.13 2.41 -19.55
CA TYR A 225 -19.39 1.59 -20.53
C TYR A 225 -19.00 0.21 -20.00
N GLY A 226 -18.59 0.12 -18.72
CA GLY A 226 -18.20 -1.12 -18.06
C GLY A 226 -19.38 -1.93 -17.48
N GLY A 227 -19.15 -3.22 -17.26
CA GLY A 227 -20.07 -4.12 -16.56
C GLY A 227 -19.84 -4.04 -15.05
N ASN A 228 -20.57 -3.14 -14.38
CA ASN A 228 -20.39 -2.87 -12.95
C ASN A 228 -21.26 -3.78 -12.07
N PHE A 229 -20.72 -4.24 -10.96
CA PHE A 229 -21.41 -4.86 -9.84
C PHE A 229 -20.87 -4.24 -8.54
N ASN A 230 -21.75 -3.66 -7.73
CA ASN A 230 -21.33 -2.89 -6.55
C ASN A 230 -21.90 -3.51 -5.28
N ASP A 231 -21.30 -3.18 -4.12
CA ASP A 231 -21.73 -3.58 -2.79
C ASP A 231 -21.83 -5.12 -2.61
N LEU A 232 -20.95 -5.87 -3.27
CA LEU A 232 -20.91 -7.33 -3.23
C LEU A 232 -20.18 -7.80 -1.98
N THR A 233 -20.73 -8.77 -1.25
CA THR A 233 -20.01 -9.35 -0.12
C THR A 233 -18.64 -9.89 -0.54
N ALA A 234 -17.61 -9.69 0.27
CA ALA A 234 -16.30 -10.22 -0.03
C ALA A 234 -16.32 -11.75 -0.15
N GLY A 235 -15.54 -12.25 -1.11
CA GLY A 235 -15.47 -13.67 -1.43
C GLY A 235 -15.24 -13.93 -2.91
N THR A 236 -15.17 -15.21 -3.25
CA THR A 236 -14.94 -15.65 -4.64
C THR A 236 -16.27 -15.90 -5.35
N TYR A 237 -16.42 -15.28 -6.52
CA TYR A 237 -17.58 -15.41 -7.39
C TYR A 237 -17.16 -16.04 -8.71
N SER A 238 -17.95 -17.00 -9.19
CA SER A 238 -17.83 -17.46 -10.58
C SER A 238 -18.58 -16.50 -11.49
N TYR A 239 -17.99 -16.18 -12.64
CA TYR A 239 -18.65 -15.39 -13.68
C TYR A 239 -18.68 -16.14 -15.00
N THR A 240 -19.66 -15.78 -15.82
CA THR A 240 -19.68 -16.05 -17.26
C THR A 240 -19.93 -14.74 -17.99
N ALA A 241 -19.34 -14.53 -19.15
CA ALA A 241 -19.66 -13.42 -20.02
C ALA A 241 -19.83 -13.93 -21.44
N SER A 242 -20.73 -13.32 -22.20
CA SER A 242 -20.91 -13.68 -23.61
C SER A 242 -21.42 -12.54 -24.46
N CYS A 243 -21.06 -12.60 -25.74
CA CYS A 243 -21.61 -11.81 -26.84
C CYS A 243 -21.73 -12.73 -28.07
N GLN A 244 -22.09 -12.19 -29.25
CA GLN A 244 -22.19 -13.03 -30.45
C GLN A 244 -20.85 -13.72 -30.79
N GLY A 245 -20.79 -15.04 -30.61
CA GLY A 245 -19.65 -15.87 -31.04
C GLY A 245 -18.44 -15.87 -30.10
N SER A 246 -18.52 -15.21 -28.94
CA SER A 246 -17.45 -15.17 -27.94
C SER A 246 -18.01 -15.44 -26.54
N ASN A 247 -17.26 -16.20 -25.75
CA ASN A 247 -17.62 -16.54 -24.37
C ASN A 247 -16.39 -16.42 -23.49
N TRP A 248 -16.61 -16.00 -22.25
CA TRP A 248 -15.64 -15.99 -21.17
C TRP A 248 -16.26 -16.66 -19.95
N ASP A 249 -15.45 -17.33 -19.16
CA ASP A 249 -15.84 -17.87 -17.87
C ASP A 249 -14.63 -17.93 -16.95
N GLY A 250 -14.89 -17.93 -15.64
CA GLY A 250 -13.84 -17.97 -14.64
C GLY A 250 -14.35 -17.63 -13.26
N SER A 251 -13.41 -17.26 -12.40
CA SER A 251 -13.69 -16.78 -11.05
C SER A 251 -12.95 -15.49 -10.77
N ILE A 252 -13.58 -14.61 -10.00
CA ILE A 252 -13.01 -13.39 -9.47
C ILE A 252 -13.15 -13.39 -7.94
N THR A 253 -12.25 -12.71 -7.24
CA THR A 253 -12.35 -12.50 -5.80
C THR A 253 -12.65 -11.03 -5.54
N ILE A 254 -13.74 -10.79 -4.82
CA ILE A 254 -14.09 -9.46 -4.32
C ILE A 254 -13.52 -9.34 -2.92
N THR A 255 -12.71 -8.31 -2.70
CA THR A 255 -12.15 -7.97 -1.38
C THR A 255 -12.97 -6.84 -0.76
N GLU A 256 -13.07 -6.83 0.56
CA GLU A 256 -13.78 -5.78 1.31
C GLU A 256 -13.21 -4.40 0.98
N ASP A 257 -14.10 -3.42 0.87
CA ASP A 257 -13.84 -2.01 0.60
C ASP A 257 -12.92 -1.74 -0.62
N SER A 258 -12.90 -2.69 -1.58
CA SER A 258 -12.09 -2.63 -2.81
C SER A 258 -12.94 -2.52 -4.07
N CYS A 259 -12.33 -2.16 -5.20
CA CYS A 259 -12.91 -2.42 -6.50
C CYS A 259 -11.96 -3.16 -7.44
N LEU A 260 -12.40 -4.35 -7.87
CA LEU A 260 -11.72 -5.15 -8.87
C LEU A 260 -12.01 -4.62 -10.29
N ARG A 261 -10.96 -4.35 -11.07
CA ARG A 261 -11.06 -3.93 -12.48
C ARG A 261 -10.69 -5.09 -13.41
N PHE A 262 -11.68 -5.90 -13.77
CA PHE A 262 -11.44 -7.18 -14.43
C PHE A 262 -11.53 -7.05 -15.96
N GLN A 263 -10.40 -7.22 -16.65
CA GLN A 263 -10.36 -7.18 -18.11
C GLN A 263 -10.78 -8.52 -18.71
N LEU A 264 -11.79 -8.51 -19.59
CA LEU A 264 -12.09 -9.66 -20.44
C LEU A 264 -11.18 -9.64 -21.66
N THR A 265 -10.49 -10.77 -21.89
CA THR A 265 -9.58 -10.99 -23.02
C THR A 265 -9.98 -12.25 -23.77
N LEU A 266 -9.92 -12.22 -25.10
CA LEU A 266 -10.13 -13.37 -25.97
C LEU A 266 -8.83 -14.16 -26.19
#